data_AF-A0AAX3UF43-F1
#
_entry.id   AF-A0AAX3UF43-F1
#
_cell.length_a   1.000
_cell.length_b   1.000
_cell.length_c   1.000
_cell.angle_alpha   90.00
_cell.angle_beta   90.00
_cell.angle_gamma   90.00
#
_symmetry.space_group_name_H-M   'P 1'
#
loop_
_entity.id
_entity.type
_entity.pdbx_description
1 polymer ?
#
loop_
_entity_poly.entity_id
_entity_poly.type
_entity_poly.pdbx_seq_one_letter_code
_entity_poly.pdbx_strand_id
1 'polypeptide(L)'
;MNNGLQPVTISSKLQGNWIAAGLFTEELGQRLPITVNAIDGKTIYKLNKMPNSTKSLKQFGEKYHNKLFAVRENNDGIACVPAQALQTDAMAYSLINIDGVQCLLEGSTGPAGLYFRNGSDAQRFTQKYQKHENALLKKLMN
;
A
#
# COMPACT_ATOMS: atom_id res chain seq x y z
N MET A 1 15.48 13.40 17.12
CA MET A 1 14.48 13.08 18.17
C MET A 1 13.11 12.89 17.50
N ASN A 2 12.49 11.72 17.65
CA ASN A 2 11.14 11.46 17.14
C ASN A 2 10.13 12.19 18.03
N ASN A 3 9.60 13.31 17.54
CA ASN A 3 8.67 14.23 18.22
C ASN A 3 7.30 13.59 18.58
N GLY A 4 7.28 12.57 19.44
CA GLY A 4 6.04 11.96 19.96
C GLY A 4 5.23 11.14 18.94
N LEU A 5 5.74 10.91 17.73
CA LEU A 5 5.10 9.99 16.77
C LEU A 5 5.43 8.55 17.13
N GLN A 6 4.39 7.73 17.30
CA GLN A 6 4.50 6.30 17.54
C GLN A 6 4.41 5.54 16.21
N PRO A 7 5.43 4.76 15.84
CA PRO A 7 5.34 3.86 14.70
C PRO A 7 4.24 2.83 14.88
N VAL A 8 3.66 2.42 13.77
CA VAL A 8 2.68 1.33 13.71
C VAL A 8 3.41 0.01 13.45
N THR A 9 2.89 -1.11 13.97
CA THR A 9 3.47 -2.45 13.79
C THR A 9 2.64 -3.23 12.76
N ILE A 10 3.14 -3.28 11.53
CA ILE A 10 2.53 -3.97 10.40
C ILE A 10 2.51 -5.47 10.66
N SER A 11 1.37 -6.11 10.39
CA SER A 11 1.21 -7.58 10.43
C SER A 11 2.32 -8.31 9.68
N SER A 12 2.88 -9.37 10.28
CA SER A 12 3.94 -10.18 9.68
C SER A 12 3.54 -10.82 8.34
N LYS A 13 2.24 -11.04 8.12
CA LYS A 13 1.72 -11.56 6.85
C LYS A 13 1.98 -10.64 5.66
N LEU A 14 1.96 -9.32 5.88
CA LEU A 14 2.24 -8.31 4.87
C LEU A 14 3.75 -8.06 4.69
N GLN A 15 4.57 -8.40 5.68
CA GLN A 15 6.00 -8.08 5.68
C GLN A 15 6.79 -8.92 4.67
N GLY A 16 7.84 -8.34 4.10
CA GLY A 16 8.79 -8.92 3.17
C GLY A 16 8.80 -8.16 1.84
N ASN A 17 9.43 -8.76 0.84
CA ASN A 17 9.52 -8.17 -0.49
C ASN A 17 8.38 -8.67 -1.37
N TRP A 18 7.69 -7.73 -1.99
CA TRP A 18 6.66 -7.98 -2.98
C TRP A 18 7.13 -7.51 -4.35
N ILE A 19 6.70 -8.19 -5.41
CA ILE A 19 7.13 -7.97 -6.79
C ILE A 19 5.89 -7.67 -7.62
N ALA A 20 5.84 -6.48 -8.20
CA ALA A 20 4.71 -6.02 -9.01
C ALA A 20 4.57 -6.86 -10.28
N ALA A 21 3.33 -7.16 -10.64
CA ALA A 21 2.97 -7.91 -11.82
C ALA A 21 2.84 -7.04 -13.08
N GLY A 22 3.22 -5.76 -13.08
CA GLY A 22 3.10 -4.92 -14.28
C GLY A 22 1.64 -4.74 -14.74
N LEU A 23 0.71 -4.75 -13.79
CA LEU A 23 -0.72 -4.60 -14.01
C LEU A 23 -1.18 -3.35 -13.26
N PHE A 24 -2.18 -2.65 -13.80
CA PHE A 24 -2.64 -1.34 -13.33
C PHE A 24 -1.54 -0.27 -13.52
N THR A 25 -1.13 0.43 -12.45
CA THR A 25 -0.20 1.56 -12.54
C THR A 25 1.26 1.18 -12.31
N GLU A 26 1.53 -0.04 -11.83
CA GLU A 26 2.86 -0.49 -11.43
C GLU A 26 3.63 -1.17 -12.57
N GLU A 27 4.96 -1.06 -12.57
CA GLU A 27 5.82 -1.71 -13.56
C GLU A 27 6.14 -3.17 -13.19
N LEU A 28 6.26 -4.05 -14.19
CA LEU A 28 6.59 -5.46 -13.95
C LEU A 28 7.97 -5.60 -13.30
N GLY A 29 8.03 -6.30 -12.17
CA GLY A 29 9.27 -6.58 -11.46
C GLY A 29 9.66 -5.51 -10.45
N GLN A 30 8.93 -4.38 -10.39
CA GLN A 30 9.12 -3.36 -9.36
C GLN A 30 8.95 -3.99 -7.97
N ARG A 31 9.86 -3.67 -7.05
CA ARG A 31 9.86 -4.22 -5.69
C ARG A 31 9.18 -3.27 -4.73
N LEU A 32 8.30 -3.82 -3.91
CA LEU A 32 7.69 -3.13 -2.79
C LEU A 32 8.14 -3.81 -1.47
N PRO A 33 9.14 -3.26 -0.77
CA PRO A 33 9.54 -3.78 0.53
C PRO A 33 8.57 -3.32 1.61
N ILE A 34 8.03 -4.26 2.38
CA ILE A 34 7.22 -4.00 3.57
C ILE A 34 7.97 -4.54 4.77
N THR A 35 8.30 -3.69 5.73
CA THR A 35 8.96 -4.09 6.98
C THR A 35 7.97 -4.08 8.14
N VAL A 36 8.44 -4.30 9.36
CA VAL A 36 7.60 -4.25 10.57
C VAL A 36 6.89 -2.92 10.77
N ASN A 37 7.36 -1.81 10.19
CA ASN A 37 6.77 -0.49 10.39
C ASN A 37 6.92 0.46 9.19
N ALA A 38 7.32 -0.03 8.02
CA ALA A 38 7.53 0.79 6.84
C ALA A 38 7.04 0.10 5.57
N ILE A 39 6.59 0.90 4.61
CA ILE A 39 6.30 0.48 3.24
C ILE A 39 7.14 1.34 2.32
N ASP A 40 7.87 0.70 1.40
CA ASP A 40 8.77 1.37 0.47
C ASP A 40 9.76 2.34 1.16
N GLY A 41 10.33 1.89 2.28
CA GLY A 41 11.24 2.68 3.10
C GLY A 41 10.61 3.84 3.89
N LYS A 42 9.30 4.11 3.72
CA LYS A 42 8.58 5.15 4.47
C LYS A 42 7.97 4.57 5.72
N THR A 43 8.46 5.00 6.89
CA THR A 43 7.89 4.58 8.18
C THR A 43 6.45 5.06 8.32
N ILE A 44 5.59 4.19 8.82
CA ILE A 44 4.18 4.45 9.11
C ILE A 44 4.02 4.80 10.57
N TYR A 45 3.30 5.89 10.84
CA TYR A 45 3.03 6.36 12.20
C TYR A 45 1.54 6.42 12.48
N LYS A 46 1.19 6.35 13.76
CA LYS A 46 -0.17 6.60 14.23
C LYS A 46 -0.48 8.10 14.14
N LEU A 47 -1.61 8.45 13.53
CA LEU A 47 -2.13 9.82 13.55
C LEU A 47 -3.13 9.97 14.70
N ASN A 48 -2.67 10.49 15.84
CA ASN A 48 -3.53 10.66 17.02
C ASN A 48 -4.53 11.82 16.88
N LYS A 49 -4.13 12.88 16.15
CA LYS A 49 -4.98 14.05 15.92
C LYS A 49 -4.72 14.59 14.53
N MET A 50 -5.78 14.68 13.73
CA MET A 50 -5.71 15.28 12.41
C MET A 50 -5.61 16.81 12.52
N PRO A 51 -4.70 17.46 11.76
CA PRO A 51 -4.71 18.91 11.67
C PRO A 51 -6.04 19.39 11.07
N ASN A 52 -6.62 20.46 11.62
CA ASN A 52 -8.00 20.87 11.36
C ASN A 52 -8.13 22.19 10.56
N SER A 53 -7.01 22.74 10.09
CA SER A 53 -7.00 23.91 9.20
C SER A 53 -6.01 23.71 8.05
N THR A 54 -6.28 24.34 6.91
CA THR A 54 -5.41 24.30 5.73
C THR A 54 -3.96 24.68 6.05
N LYS A 55 -3.77 25.73 6.88
CA LYS A 55 -2.44 26.15 7.34
C LYS A 55 -1.75 25.04 8.14
N SER A 56 -2.45 24.43 9.09
CA SER A 56 -1.87 23.36 9.92
C SER A 56 -1.58 22.09 9.14
N LEU A 57 -2.39 21.76 8.13
CA LEU A 57 -2.17 20.62 7.24
C LEU A 57 -0.94 20.82 6.37
N LYS A 58 -0.76 22.01 5.80
CA LYS A 58 0.43 22.35 5.02
C LYS A 58 1.71 22.22 5.87
N GLN A 59 1.71 22.82 7.06
CA GLN A 59 2.85 22.72 8.00
C GLN A 59 3.12 21.27 8.42
N PHE A 60 2.06 20.48 8.63
CA PHE A 60 2.20 19.06 8.95
C PHE A 60 2.82 18.27 7.80
N GLY A 61 2.32 18.48 6.58
CA GLY A 61 2.82 17.85 5.36
C GLY A 61 4.29 18.17 5.11
N GLU A 62 4.70 19.44 5.23
CA GLU A 62 6.10 19.86 5.11
C GLU A 62 7.00 19.19 6.15
N LYS A 63 6.55 19.19 7.42
CA LYS A 63 7.29 18.62 8.55
C LYS A 63 7.49 17.11 8.42
N TYR A 64 6.55 16.39 7.81
CA TYR A 64 6.52 14.92 7.79
C TYR A 64 6.47 14.33 6.37
N HIS A 65 6.93 15.07 5.36
CA HIS A 65 6.75 14.76 3.93
C HIS A 65 7.18 13.35 3.48
N ASN A 66 8.12 12.69 4.15
CA ASN A 66 8.53 11.31 3.82
C ASN A 66 7.90 10.24 4.73
N LYS A 67 6.83 10.58 5.44
CA LYS A 67 6.15 9.69 6.39
C LYS A 67 4.76 9.34 5.91
N LEU A 68 4.35 8.13 6.24
CA LEU A 68 3.00 7.64 6.07
C LEU A 68 2.28 7.65 7.42
N PHE A 69 0.97 7.84 7.38
CA PHE A 69 0.11 7.79 8.56
C PHE A 69 -0.95 6.72 8.39
N ALA A 70 -1.04 5.80 9.34
CA ALA A 70 -2.04 4.75 9.31
C ALA A 70 -3.44 5.33 9.56
N VAL A 71 -4.37 5.00 8.68
CA VAL A 71 -5.81 5.30 8.78
C VAL A 71 -6.56 4.07 9.29
N ARG A 72 -6.13 2.88 8.86
CA ARG A 72 -6.68 1.60 9.31
C ARG A 72 -5.57 0.55 9.28
N GLU A 73 -5.60 -0.35 10.25
CA GLU A 73 -4.72 -1.52 10.28
C GLU A 73 -5.50 -2.71 10.84
N ASN A 74 -5.31 -3.86 10.22
CA ASN A 74 -5.75 -5.15 10.75
C ASN A 74 -4.74 -6.25 10.33
N ASN A 75 -5.04 -7.50 10.67
CA ASN A 75 -4.11 -8.61 10.44
C ASN A 75 -3.80 -8.88 8.96
N ASP A 76 -4.69 -8.51 8.04
CA ASP A 76 -4.60 -8.87 6.62
C ASP A 76 -4.50 -7.64 5.70
N GLY A 77 -4.44 -6.43 6.27
CA GLY A 77 -4.31 -5.20 5.50
C GLY A 77 -3.95 -3.96 6.33
N ILE A 78 -3.40 -2.97 5.63
CA ILE A 78 -3.07 -1.65 6.18
C ILE A 78 -3.42 -0.56 5.17
N ALA A 79 -4.09 0.48 5.63
CA ALA A 79 -4.39 1.67 4.85
C ALA A 79 -3.67 2.87 5.44
N CYS A 80 -2.95 3.60 4.59
CA CYS A 80 -2.15 4.73 5.00
C CYS A 80 -2.24 5.90 4.02
N VAL A 81 -1.99 7.10 4.52
CA VAL A 81 -1.93 8.34 3.73
C VAL A 81 -0.56 8.98 3.90
N PRO A 82 0.03 9.57 2.85
CA PRO A 82 1.22 10.39 3.02
C PRO A 82 0.86 11.67 3.78
N ALA A 83 1.81 12.20 4.54
CA ALA A 83 1.60 13.41 5.36
C ALA A 83 1.07 14.61 4.57
N GLN A 84 1.47 14.74 3.31
CA GLN A 84 1.09 15.83 2.41
C GLN A 84 -0.34 15.68 1.88
N ALA A 85 -0.90 14.48 1.94
CA ALA A 85 -2.19 14.15 1.38
C ALA A 85 -3.14 13.60 2.46
N LEU A 86 -3.03 14.06 3.71
CA LEU A 86 -3.93 13.64 4.79
C LEU A 86 -5.43 13.86 4.50
N GLN A 87 -5.77 14.68 3.49
CA GLN A 87 -7.14 14.94 3.07
C GLN A 87 -7.61 14.09 1.86
N THR A 88 -6.73 13.27 1.28
CA THR A 88 -7.06 12.43 0.13
C THR A 88 -7.36 10.99 0.56
N ASP A 89 -7.79 10.17 -0.39
CA ASP A 89 -8.02 8.75 -0.16
C ASP A 89 -6.75 8.03 0.29
N ALA A 90 -6.94 7.05 1.17
CA ALA A 90 -5.86 6.22 1.69
C ALA A 90 -5.40 5.20 0.64
N MET A 91 -4.09 4.97 0.60
CA MET A 91 -3.48 3.86 -0.10
C MET A 91 -3.53 2.63 0.81
N ALA A 92 -4.30 1.63 0.40
CA ALA A 92 -4.54 0.41 1.11
C ALA A 92 -3.78 -0.75 0.48
N TYR A 93 -3.15 -1.54 1.34
CA TYR A 93 -2.51 -2.81 1.00
C TYR A 93 -3.25 -3.92 1.70
N SER A 94 -3.65 -4.96 0.97
CA SER A 94 -4.37 -6.09 1.53
C SER A 94 -3.95 -7.41 0.89
N LEU A 95 -3.98 -8.48 1.67
CA LEU A 95 -3.77 -9.83 1.15
C LEU A 95 -5.06 -10.36 0.56
N ILE A 96 -4.99 -10.80 -0.68
CA ILE A 96 -6.07 -11.45 -1.40
C ILE A 96 -5.57 -12.75 -2.02
N ASN A 97 -6.48 -13.58 -2.50
CA ASN A 97 -6.13 -14.77 -3.28
C ASN A 97 -6.73 -14.66 -4.68
N ILE A 98 -5.91 -14.87 -5.71
CA ILE A 98 -6.37 -14.94 -7.10
C ILE A 98 -5.88 -16.26 -7.68
N ASP A 99 -6.81 -17.07 -8.19
CA ASP A 99 -6.53 -18.37 -8.77
C ASP A 99 -5.65 -19.27 -7.88
N GLY A 100 -5.90 -19.24 -6.57
CA GLY A 100 -5.18 -20.05 -5.57
C GLY A 100 -3.81 -19.50 -5.15
N VAL A 101 -3.42 -18.32 -5.62
CA VAL A 101 -2.16 -17.67 -5.22
C VAL A 101 -2.45 -16.43 -4.39
N GLN A 102 -1.82 -16.37 -3.21
CA GLN A 102 -1.88 -15.19 -2.37
C GLN A 102 -1.03 -14.07 -2.97
N CYS A 103 -1.62 -12.88 -3.06
CA CYS A 103 -0.97 -11.69 -3.56
C CYS A 103 -1.35 -10.47 -2.72
N LEU A 104 -0.52 -9.44 -2.80
CA LEU A 104 -0.79 -8.14 -2.22
C LEU A 104 -1.50 -7.29 -3.26
N LEU A 105 -2.69 -6.80 -2.91
CA LEU A 105 -3.40 -5.79 -3.69
C LEU A 105 -3.13 -4.42 -3.06
N GLU A 106 -2.65 -3.50 -3.87
CA GLU A 106 -2.65 -2.06 -3.57
C GLU A 106 -3.86 -1.41 -4.22
N GLY A 107 -4.56 -0.55 -3.49
CA GLY A 107 -5.61 0.27 -4.05
C GLY A 107 -6.03 1.45 -3.18
N SER A 108 -6.79 2.37 -3.76
CA SER A 108 -7.43 3.48 -3.06
C SER A 108 -8.91 3.58 -3.46
N THR A 109 -9.20 4.32 -4.53
CA THR A 109 -10.52 4.35 -5.22
C THR A 109 -10.71 3.18 -6.17
N GLY A 110 -9.63 2.48 -6.50
CA GLY A 110 -9.58 1.24 -7.26
C GLY A 110 -8.21 0.57 -7.14
N PRO A 111 -8.03 -0.59 -7.79
CA PRO A 111 -6.73 -1.27 -7.85
C PRO A 111 -5.66 -0.40 -8.51
N ALA A 112 -4.52 -0.25 -7.84
CA ALA A 112 -3.35 0.48 -8.33
C ALA A 112 -2.17 -0.46 -8.59
N GLY A 113 -2.07 -1.55 -7.83
CA GLY A 113 -0.96 -2.49 -7.97
C GLY A 113 -1.34 -3.89 -7.52
N LEU A 114 -0.75 -4.89 -8.19
CA LEU A 114 -0.87 -6.29 -7.80
C LEU A 114 0.53 -6.87 -7.68
N TYR A 115 0.86 -7.39 -6.49
CA TYR A 115 2.21 -7.84 -6.18
C TYR A 115 2.24 -9.27 -5.64
N PHE A 116 3.30 -9.98 -6.00
CA PHE A 116 3.52 -11.38 -5.63
C PHE A 116 4.82 -11.55 -4.87
N ARG A 117 4.94 -12.62 -4.09
CA ARG A 117 6.18 -12.97 -3.39
C ARG A 117 7.30 -13.44 -4.33
N ASN A 118 6.92 -13.96 -5.50
CA ASN A 118 7.84 -14.50 -6.49
C ASN A 118 7.67 -13.78 -7.84
N GLY A 119 8.79 -13.49 -8.51
CA GLY A 119 8.81 -12.88 -9.84
C GLY A 119 8.19 -13.77 -10.92
N SER A 120 8.28 -15.10 -10.79
CA SER A 120 7.62 -16.01 -11.75
C SER A 120 6.09 -15.91 -11.68
N ASP A 121 5.52 -15.72 -10.49
CA ASP A 121 4.08 -15.50 -10.34
C ASP A 121 3.69 -14.14 -10.90
N ALA A 122 4.45 -13.10 -10.58
CA ALA A 122 4.24 -11.76 -11.15
C ALA A 122 4.18 -11.83 -12.69
N GLN A 123 5.20 -12.41 -13.33
CA GLN A 123 5.24 -12.58 -14.79
C GLN A 123 4.09 -13.41 -15.35
N ARG A 124 3.77 -14.54 -14.71
CA ARG A 124 2.65 -15.41 -15.12
C ARG A 124 1.33 -14.63 -15.12
N PHE A 125 1.09 -13.85 -14.08
CA PHE A 125 -0.13 -13.04 -13.97
C PHE A 125 -0.14 -11.86 -14.93
N THR A 126 1.01 -11.20 -15.18
CA THR A 126 1.12 -10.19 -16.26
C THR A 126 0.65 -10.77 -17.59
N GLN A 127 1.24 -11.90 -18.00
CA GLN A 127 0.95 -12.51 -19.29
C GLN A 127 -0.51 -12.93 -19.42
N LYS A 128 -1.08 -13.45 -18.33
CA LYS A 128 -2.49 -13.87 -18.27
C LYS A 128 -3.46 -12.69 -18.36
N TYR A 129 -3.15 -11.56 -17.72
CA TYR A 129 -4.12 -10.47 -17.54
C TYR A 129 -3.84 -9.16 -18.29
N GLN A 130 -2.68 -9.00 -18.93
CA GLN A 130 -2.30 -7.79 -19.69
C GLN A 130 -3.35 -7.35 -20.75
N LYS A 131 -4.11 -8.30 -21.32
CA LYS A 131 -5.18 -8.02 -22.30
C LYS A 131 -6.58 -8.30 -21.75
N HIS A 132 -6.67 -8.67 -20.47
CA HIS A 132 -7.87 -9.16 -19.82
C HIS A 132 -8.07 -8.48 -18.47
N GLU A 133 -7.67 -7.22 -18.35
CA GLU A 133 -7.74 -6.43 -17.12
C GLU A 133 -9.16 -6.35 -16.56
N ASN A 134 -10.18 -6.22 -17.42
CA ASN A 134 -11.59 -6.26 -17.00
C ASN A 134 -11.98 -7.58 -16.32
N ALA A 135 -11.43 -8.71 -16.74
CA ALA A 135 -11.69 -10.01 -16.12
C ALA A 135 -10.97 -10.10 -14.76
N LEU A 136 -9.78 -9.51 -14.64
CA LEU A 136 -9.07 -9.39 -13.37
C LEU A 136 -9.83 -8.49 -12.39
N LEU A 137 -10.27 -7.31 -12.82
CA LEU A 137 -11.07 -6.39 -11.99
C LEU A 137 -12.31 -7.06 -11.43
N LYS A 138 -13.06 -7.81 -12.25
CA LYS A 138 -14.21 -8.60 -11.78
C LYS A 138 -13.84 -9.63 -10.71
N LYS A 139 -12.65 -10.23 -10.77
CA LYS A 139 -12.16 -11.16 -9.75
C LYS A 139 -11.71 -10.46 -8.47
N LEU A 140 -11.19 -9.23 -8.58
CA LEU A 140 -10.74 -8.43 -7.44
C LEU A 140 -11.89 -7.81 -6.65
N MET A 141 -13.02 -7.56 -7.31
CA MET A 141 -14.18 -6.86 -6.75
C MET A 141 -15.31 -7.80 -6.26
N ASN A 142 -15.16 -9.11 -6.45
CA ASN A 142 -16.12 -10.14 -5.99
C ASN A 142 -15.55 -10.89 -4.78
#